data_AF-A0ABD1VS54-F1
#
_entry.id   AF-A0ABD1VS54-F1
#
_cell.length_a   1.000
_cell.length_b   1.000
_cell.length_c   1.000
_cell.angle_alpha   90.00
_cell.angle_beta   90.00
_cell.angle_gamma   90.00
#
_symmetry.space_group_name_H-M   'P 1'
#
loop_
_entity.id
_entity.type
_entity.pdbx_description
1 polymer ?
#
loop_
_entity_poly.entity_id
_entity_poly.type
_entity_poly.pdbx_seq_one_letter_code
_entity_poly.pdbx_strand_id
1 'polypeptide(L)'
;MGLTNNGFFIEAIDYYHCMQFEGVKVDCFTFPSVIKACTTVFATIEGQKVRSRIIKLHLDTNIYSCNALLLMYAKVGYAKDSDEIFEGMPVENLVSWNSIINGYVLASDGQSSLMCFNKIQVDGLKPDKFSIISDLGACALGHSLLNGMEIHCQVIRRGFQLD
;
A
#
# COMPACT_ATOMS: atom_id res chain seq x y z
N MET A 1 16.72 12.00 1.08
CA MET A 1 15.78 12.69 0.18
C MET A 1 16.06 12.19 -1.23
N GLY A 2 15.16 11.36 -1.75
CA GLY A 2 15.52 10.26 -2.66
C GLY A 2 15.39 10.55 -4.15
N LEU A 3 16.29 9.95 -4.91
CA LEU A 3 16.37 9.88 -6.39
C LEU A 3 15.04 9.48 -7.08
N THR A 4 14.09 8.91 -6.34
CA THR A 4 12.77 8.45 -6.80
C THR A 4 11.80 9.53 -7.28
N ASN A 5 12.09 10.82 -7.06
CA ASN A 5 11.24 11.91 -7.56
C ASN A 5 11.61 12.37 -8.97
N ASN A 6 12.74 11.90 -9.53
CA ASN A 6 13.27 12.37 -10.82
C ASN A 6 13.18 11.34 -11.96
N GLY A 7 12.41 10.26 -11.79
CA GLY A 7 12.25 9.21 -12.82
C GLY A 7 13.38 8.17 -12.88
N PHE A 8 14.42 8.33 -12.06
CA PHE A 8 15.59 7.46 -11.99
C PHE A 8 15.34 6.25 -11.05
N PHE A 9 14.36 5.42 -11.41
CA PHE A 9 13.96 4.28 -10.59
C PHE A 9 14.96 3.12 -10.67
N ILE A 10 15.57 2.91 -11.83
CA ILE A 10 16.62 1.88 -12.00
C ILE A 10 17.85 2.27 -11.19
N GLU A 11 18.26 3.55 -11.26
CA GLU A 11 19.40 4.06 -10.50
C GLU A 11 19.17 4.00 -8.98
N ALA A 12 17.93 4.12 -8.52
CA ALA A 12 17.61 3.93 -7.10
C ALA A 12 17.83 2.48 -6.64
N ILE A 13 17.52 1.50 -7.49
CA ILE A 13 17.78 0.08 -7.25
C ILE A 13 19.28 -0.20 -7.31
N ASP A 14 19.98 0.32 -8.32
CA ASP A 14 21.43 0.20 -8.46
C ASP A 14 22.18 0.81 -7.27
N TYR A 15 21.80 2.02 -6.85
CA TYR A 15 22.37 2.68 -5.69
C TYR A 15 22.16 1.87 -4.41
N TYR A 16 20.97 1.27 -4.25
CA TYR A 16 20.71 0.36 -3.14
C TYR A 16 21.63 -0.87 -3.18
N HIS A 17 21.87 -1.46 -4.35
CA HIS A 17 22.83 -2.57 -4.48
C HIS A 17 24.25 -2.14 -4.11
N CYS A 18 24.70 -0.95 -4.54
CA CYS A 18 25.99 -0.40 -4.16
C CYS A 18 26.10 -0.21 -2.65
N MET A 19 25.08 0.38 -2.00
CA MET A 19 25.04 0.53 -0.54
C MET A 19 25.17 -0.82 0.18
N GLN A 20 24.49 -1.86 -0.31
CA GLN A 20 24.62 -3.21 0.27
C GLN A 20 26.02 -3.79 0.10
N PHE A 21 26.62 -3.63 -1.09
CA PHE A 21 27.96 -4.12 -1.39
C PHE A 21 29.03 -3.43 -0.55
N GLU A 22 28.90 -2.12 -0.34
CA GLU A 22 29.81 -1.31 0.47
C GLU A 22 29.60 -1.50 1.99
N GLY A 23 28.61 -2.29 2.40
CA GLY A 23 28.31 -2.52 3.81
C GLY A 23 27.68 -1.32 4.52
N VAL A 24 27.14 -0.36 3.76
CA VAL A 24 26.43 0.80 4.31
C VAL A 24 25.15 0.32 4.98
N LYS A 25 24.93 0.72 6.24
CA LYS A 25 23.74 0.36 7.00
C LYS A 25 22.51 1.00 6.37
N VAL A 26 21.68 0.19 5.72
CA VAL A 26 20.34 0.60 5.30
C VAL A 26 19.42 0.72 6.50
N ASP A 27 18.60 1.77 6.49
CA ASP A 27 17.62 2.07 7.54
C ASP A 27 16.18 1.94 7.02
N CYS A 28 15.20 2.14 7.91
CA CYS A 28 13.78 2.07 7.58
C CYS A 28 13.32 3.13 6.57
N PHE A 29 14.12 4.18 6.30
CA PHE A 29 13.80 5.23 5.31
C PHE A 29 14.36 4.92 3.92
N THR A 30 15.35 4.03 3.84
CA THR A 30 15.92 3.57 2.56
C THR A 30 14.93 2.65 1.83
N PHE A 31 14.24 1.77 2.56
CA PHE A 31 13.33 0.78 1.97
C PHE A 31 12.13 1.37 1.22
N PRO A 32 11.38 2.36 1.75
CA PRO A 32 10.29 2.99 1.00
C PRO A 32 10.73 3.55 -0.36
N SER A 33 11.95 4.11 -0.44
CA SER A 33 12.50 4.63 -1.69
C SER A 33 12.76 3.51 -2.70
N VAL A 34 13.47 2.45 -2.28
CA VAL A 34 13.79 1.34 -3.19
C VAL A 34 12.54 0.53 -3.58
N ILE A 35 11.59 0.36 -2.66
CA ILE A 35 10.33 -0.33 -2.92
C ILE A 35 9.47 0.48 -3.88
N LYS A 36 9.41 1.82 -3.74
CA LYS A 36 8.73 2.69 -4.71
C LYS A 36 9.32 2.49 -6.11
N ALA A 37 10.65 2.45 -6.23
CA ALA A 37 11.30 2.16 -7.50
C ALA A 37 10.91 0.77 -8.05
N CYS A 38 11.00 -0.29 -7.23
CA CYS A 38 10.59 -1.64 -7.61
C CYS A 38 9.12 -1.71 -8.08
N THR A 39 8.24 -0.97 -7.40
CA THR A 39 6.82 -0.87 -7.75
C THR A 39 6.63 -0.18 -9.10
N THR A 40 7.34 0.92 -9.35
CA THR A 40 7.20 1.70 -10.60
C THR A 40 7.71 0.96 -11.82
N VAL A 41 8.79 0.18 -11.68
CA VAL A 41 9.36 -0.60 -12.80
C VAL A 41 8.89 -2.05 -12.84
N PHE A 42 7.91 -2.42 -11.99
CA PHE A 42 7.39 -3.79 -11.85
C PHE A 42 8.49 -4.84 -11.60
N ALA A 43 9.56 -4.48 -10.88
CA ALA A 43 10.66 -5.38 -10.55
C ALA A 43 10.33 -6.26 -9.33
N THR A 44 9.42 -7.22 -9.51
CA THR A 44 8.93 -8.09 -8.42
C THR A 44 10.03 -8.92 -7.77
N ILE A 45 10.98 -9.43 -8.55
CA ILE A 45 12.11 -10.21 -8.03
C ILE A 45 12.97 -9.35 -7.10
N GLU A 46 13.21 -8.08 -7.46
CA GLU A 46 13.93 -7.15 -6.58
C GLU A 46 13.13 -6.82 -5.33
N GLY A 47 11.81 -6.65 -5.45
CA GLY A 47 10.92 -6.50 -4.29
C GLY A 47 11.02 -7.65 -3.30
N GLN A 48 11.05 -8.90 -3.78
CA GLN A 48 11.21 -10.08 -2.92
C GLN A 48 12.58 -10.12 -2.23
N LYS A 49 13.65 -9.72 -2.92
CA LYS A 49 14.99 -9.58 -2.31
C LYS A 49 14.97 -8.50 -1.23
N VAL A 50 14.28 -7.39 -1.47
CA VAL A 50 14.11 -6.31 -0.50
C VAL A 50 13.30 -6.77 0.71
N ARG A 51 12.17 -7.47 0.54
CA ARG A 51 11.41 -8.09 1.65
C ARG A 51 12.29 -9.03 2.48
N SER A 52 13.06 -9.90 1.82
CA SER A 52 14.00 -10.81 2.49
C SER A 52 15.05 -10.06 3.32
N ARG A 53 15.50 -8.89 2.85
CA ARG A 53 16.44 -8.04 3.58
C ARG A 53 15.79 -7.37 4.79
N ILE A 54 14.56 -6.87 4.65
CA ILE A 54 13.77 -6.28 5.74
C ILE A 54 13.60 -7.29 6.88
N ILE A 55 13.22 -8.54 6.58
CA ILE A 55 13.08 -9.62 7.57
C ILE A 55 14.41 -9.89 8.27
N LYS A 56 15.52 -10.04 7.53
CA LYS A 56 16.86 -10.26 8.11
C LYS A 56 17.31 -9.13 9.04
N LEU A 57 16.81 -7.91 8.84
CA LEU A 57 17.10 -6.74 9.66
C LEU A 57 16.08 -6.55 10.81
N HIS A 58 15.10 -7.45 10.95
CA HIS A 58 14.01 -7.35 11.93
C HIS A 58 13.21 -6.04 11.80
N LEU A 59 13.02 -5.59 10.56
CA LEU A 59 12.25 -4.40 10.21
C LEU A 59 10.88 -4.74 9.61
N ASP A 60 10.52 -6.01 9.60
CA ASP A 60 9.27 -6.59 9.09
C ASP A 60 8.04 -6.25 9.96
N THR A 61 8.25 -5.67 11.14
CA THR A 61 7.21 -5.08 12.00
C THR A 61 7.18 -3.55 11.94
N ASN A 62 8.11 -2.93 11.21
CA ASN A 62 8.17 -1.48 11.08
C ASN A 62 7.10 -0.98 10.11
N ILE A 63 6.20 -0.12 10.59
CA ILE A 63 5.05 0.38 9.82
C ILE A 63 5.42 0.99 8.45
N TYR A 64 6.58 1.64 8.32
CA TYR A 64 7.01 2.22 7.04
C TYR A 64 7.46 1.15 6.05
N SER A 65 8.16 0.11 6.54
CA SER A 65 8.57 -1.03 5.72
C SER A 65 7.38 -1.88 5.31
N CYS A 66 6.46 -2.17 6.23
CA CYS A 66 5.23 -2.91 5.94
C CYS A 66 4.38 -2.16 4.91
N ASN A 67 4.08 -0.88 5.12
CA ASN A 67 3.26 -0.09 4.21
C ASN A 67 3.86 0.02 2.80
N ALA A 68 5.19 0.15 2.71
CA ALA A 68 5.86 0.17 1.41
C ALA A 68 5.72 -1.18 0.69
N LEU A 69 5.93 -2.30 1.38
CA LEU A 69 5.77 -3.64 0.79
C LEU A 69 4.32 -3.92 0.40
N LEU A 70 3.35 -3.58 1.25
CA LEU A 70 1.91 -3.69 0.95
C LEU A 70 1.57 -2.99 -0.36
N LEU A 71 1.96 -1.73 -0.49
CA LEU A 71 1.71 -0.95 -1.70
C LEU A 71 2.35 -1.59 -2.94
N MET A 72 3.55 -2.14 -2.80
CA MET A 72 4.22 -2.83 -3.91
C MET A 72 3.45 -4.08 -4.34
N TYR A 73 3.23 -5.02 -3.41
CA TYR A 73 2.60 -6.31 -3.71
C TYR A 73 1.16 -6.14 -4.21
N ALA A 74 0.40 -5.21 -3.63
CA ALA A 74 -0.92 -4.82 -4.11
C ALA A 74 -0.87 -4.33 -5.57
N LYS A 75 0.09 -3.46 -5.92
CA LYS A 75 0.21 -2.90 -7.28
C LYS A 75 0.71 -3.88 -8.32
N VAL A 76 1.59 -4.82 -7.95
CA VAL A 76 2.12 -5.82 -8.89
C VAL A 76 1.21 -7.05 -9.04
N GLY A 77 0.06 -7.08 -8.36
CA GLY A 77 -0.94 -8.16 -8.49
C GLY A 77 -0.70 -9.38 -7.59
N TYR A 78 0.12 -9.23 -6.55
CA TYR A 78 0.45 -10.29 -5.60
C TYR A 78 -0.37 -10.10 -4.32
N ALA A 79 -1.70 -10.24 -4.45
CA ALA A 79 -2.63 -9.97 -3.35
C ALA A 79 -2.33 -10.82 -2.10
N LYS A 80 -2.01 -12.10 -2.26
CA LYS A 80 -1.69 -13.01 -1.14
C LYS A 80 -0.48 -12.53 -0.31
N ASP A 81 0.59 -12.10 -0.97
CA ASP A 81 1.76 -11.56 -0.27
C ASP A 81 1.41 -10.27 0.48
N SER A 82 0.52 -9.45 -0.10
CA SER A 82 0.00 -8.25 0.57
C SER A 82 -0.81 -8.62 1.81
N ASP A 83 -1.71 -9.61 1.71
CA ASP A 83 -2.53 -10.07 2.84
C ASP A 83 -1.66 -10.63 3.97
N GLU A 84 -0.67 -11.48 3.65
CA GLU A 84 0.28 -12.02 4.64
C GLU A 84 1.03 -10.93 5.40
N ILE A 85 1.46 -9.87 4.70
CA ILE A 85 2.16 -8.76 5.33
C ILE A 85 1.22 -8.00 6.25
N PHE A 86 -0.01 -7.75 5.80
CA PHE A 86 -1.01 -7.00 6.56
C PHE A 86 -1.40 -7.74 7.84
N GLU A 87 -1.70 -9.04 7.75
CA GLU A 87 -2.01 -9.90 8.91
C GLU A 87 -0.84 -10.02 9.90
N GLY A 88 0.40 -9.86 9.43
CA GLY A 88 1.60 -9.86 10.27
C GLY A 88 1.92 -8.52 10.93
N MET A 89 1.19 -7.44 10.63
CA MET A 89 1.47 -6.13 11.21
C MET A 89 1.04 -6.07 12.69
N PRO A 90 1.87 -5.51 13.59
CA PRO A 90 1.47 -5.35 14.99
C PRO A 90 0.47 -4.20 15.19
N VAL A 91 0.52 -3.19 14.33
CA VAL A 91 -0.36 -2.01 14.33
C VAL A 91 -0.53 -1.53 12.90
N GLU A 92 -1.78 -1.46 12.45
CA GLU A 92 -2.16 -0.89 11.16
C GLU A 92 -2.56 0.57 11.31
N ASN A 93 -2.29 1.37 10.29
CA ASN A 93 -2.81 2.73 10.20
C ASN A 93 -3.61 2.91 8.92
N LEU A 94 -4.16 4.12 8.72
CA LEU A 94 -4.96 4.42 7.52
C LEU A 94 -4.20 4.14 6.21
N VAL A 95 -2.87 4.30 6.19
CA VAL A 95 -2.05 3.98 5.01
C VAL A 95 -2.00 2.47 4.75
N SER A 96 -1.87 1.64 5.79
CA SER A 96 -1.93 0.18 5.69
C SER A 96 -3.27 -0.27 5.10
N TRP A 97 -4.38 0.24 5.67
CA TRP A 97 -5.74 -0.05 5.21
C TRP A 97 -6.00 0.41 3.78
N ASN A 98 -5.59 1.63 3.43
CA ASN A 98 -5.71 2.16 2.07
C ASN A 98 -4.94 1.30 1.05
N SER A 99 -3.78 0.76 1.44
CA SER A 99 -2.99 -0.10 0.58
C SER A 99 -3.72 -1.41 0.28
N ILE A 100 -4.33 -2.05 1.29
CA ILE A 100 -5.10 -3.28 1.12
C ILE A 100 -6.40 -3.05 0.35
N ILE A 101 -7.17 -2.01 0.69
CA ILE A 101 -8.39 -1.62 -0.05
C ILE A 101 -8.07 -1.45 -1.54
N ASN A 102 -7.01 -0.71 -1.86
CA ASN A 102 -6.58 -0.53 -3.24
C ASN A 102 -6.10 -1.83 -3.89
N GLY A 103 -5.44 -2.72 -3.14
CA GLY A 103 -5.06 -4.05 -3.59
C GLY A 103 -6.26 -4.88 -4.03
N TYR A 104 -7.32 -4.92 -3.22
CA TYR A 104 -8.57 -5.62 -3.57
C TYR A 104 -9.27 -4.99 -4.78
N VAL A 105 -9.31 -3.66 -4.88
CA VAL A 105 -9.82 -2.96 -6.08
C VAL A 105 -9.06 -3.37 -7.34
N LEU A 106 -7.72 -3.40 -7.30
CA LEU A 106 -6.89 -3.81 -8.43
C LEU A 106 -7.08 -5.29 -8.77
N ALA A 107 -7.35 -6.14 -7.78
CA ALA A 107 -7.70 -7.54 -7.96
C ALA A 107 -9.16 -7.76 -8.42
N SER A 108 -9.93 -6.69 -8.64
CA SER A 108 -11.38 -6.73 -8.93
C SER A 108 -12.23 -7.43 -7.84
N ASP A 109 -11.73 -7.47 -6.61
CA ASP A 109 -12.45 -7.97 -5.44
C ASP A 109 -13.13 -6.82 -4.69
N GLY A 110 -14.26 -6.37 -5.24
CA GLY A 110 -15.03 -5.28 -4.64
C GLY A 110 -15.58 -5.62 -3.25
N GLN A 111 -15.84 -6.89 -2.96
CA GLN A 111 -16.42 -7.32 -1.70
C GLN A 111 -15.42 -7.20 -0.55
N SER A 112 -14.19 -7.70 -0.74
CA SER A 112 -13.14 -7.59 0.28
C SER A 112 -12.74 -6.12 0.52
N SER A 113 -12.67 -5.30 -0.54
CA SER A 113 -12.47 -3.85 -0.41
C SER A 113 -13.51 -3.21 0.51
N LEU A 114 -14.80 -3.48 0.27
CA LEU A 114 -15.90 -2.93 1.06
C LEU A 114 -15.87 -3.39 2.52
N MET A 115 -15.48 -4.64 2.77
CA MET A 115 -15.31 -5.14 4.14
C MET A 115 -14.21 -4.37 4.87
N CYS A 116 -13.06 -4.14 4.23
CA CYS A 116 -11.98 -3.33 4.79
C CYS A 116 -12.40 -1.87 5.04
N PHE A 117 -13.12 -1.25 4.09
CA PHE A 117 -13.61 0.11 4.26
C PHE A 117 -14.61 0.23 5.43
N ASN A 118 -15.50 -0.74 5.59
CA ASN A 118 -16.38 -0.77 6.76
C ASN A 118 -15.60 -0.96 8.06
N LYS A 119 -14.58 -1.82 8.05
CA LYS A 119 -13.74 -2.09 9.22
C LYS A 119 -13.00 -0.84 9.71
N ILE A 120 -12.42 -0.03 8.81
CA ILE A 120 -11.78 1.23 9.22
C ILE A 120 -12.75 2.19 9.91
N GLN A 121 -14.01 2.24 9.47
CA GLN A 121 -15.03 3.08 10.09
C GLN A 121 -15.41 2.58 11.49
N VAL A 122 -15.58 1.27 11.65
CA VAL A 122 -15.87 0.64 12.96
C VAL A 122 -14.73 0.87 13.94
N ASP A 123 -13.49 0.83 13.48
CA ASP A 123 -12.30 1.06 14.31
C ASP A 123 -12.05 2.55 14.61
N GLY A 124 -12.96 3.43 14.20
CA GLY A 124 -12.90 4.87 14.47
C GLY A 124 -11.86 5.61 13.61
N LEU A 125 -11.25 4.94 12.62
CA LEU A 125 -10.41 5.59 11.64
C LEU A 125 -11.29 6.36 10.65
N LYS A 126 -10.95 7.62 10.41
CA LYS A 126 -11.66 8.45 9.44
C LYS A 126 -11.13 8.13 8.04
N PRO A 127 -11.94 7.56 7.12
CA PRO A 127 -11.52 7.34 5.75
C PRO A 127 -11.14 8.68 5.10
N ASP A 128 -10.09 8.68 4.29
CA ASP A 128 -9.68 9.85 3.52
C ASP A 128 -10.29 9.85 2.11
N LYS A 129 -9.96 10.87 1.32
CA LYS A 129 -10.42 11.00 -0.07
C LYS A 129 -10.01 9.78 -0.89
N PHE A 130 -8.83 9.21 -0.64
CA PHE A 130 -8.34 8.05 -1.35
C PHE A 130 -9.17 6.81 -1.00
N SER A 131 -9.38 6.53 0.30
CA SER A 131 -10.24 5.42 0.75
C SER A 131 -11.61 5.45 0.08
N ILE A 132 -12.23 6.62 0.02
CA ILE A 132 -13.57 6.83 -0.53
C ILE A 132 -13.59 6.59 -2.05
N ILE A 133 -12.62 7.12 -2.79
CA ILE A 133 -12.55 6.93 -4.24
C ILE A 133 -12.35 5.46 -4.58
N SER A 134 -11.42 4.79 -3.89
CA SER A 134 -11.17 3.36 -4.09
C SER A 134 -12.43 2.54 -3.82
N ASP A 135 -13.16 2.85 -2.74
CA ASP A 135 -14.34 2.08 -2.35
C ASP A 135 -15.58 2.35 -3.24
N LEU A 136 -15.73 3.55 -3.79
CA LEU A 136 -16.68 3.81 -4.87
C LEU A 136 -16.37 2.99 -6.13
N GLY A 137 -15.08 2.84 -6.46
CA GLY A 137 -14.62 1.94 -7.52
C GLY A 137 -14.97 0.47 -7.22
N ALA A 138 -14.75 0.03 -5.98
CA ALA A 138 -15.14 -1.31 -5.52
C ALA A 138 -16.65 -1.55 -5.63
N CYS A 139 -17.49 -0.55 -5.32
CA CYS A 139 -18.94 -0.64 -5.50
C CYS A 139 -19.33 -0.88 -6.97
N ALA A 140 -18.65 -0.22 -7.90
CA ALA A 140 -18.89 -0.41 -9.33
C ALA A 140 -18.49 -1.82 -9.79
N LEU A 141 -17.35 -2.33 -9.31
CA LEU A 141 -16.86 -3.68 -9.61
C LEU A 141 -17.74 -4.78 -9.02
N GLY A 142 -18.18 -4.61 -7.77
CA GLY A 142 -19.03 -5.56 -7.06
C GLY A 142 -20.53 -5.42 -7.38
N HIS A 143 -20.90 -4.54 -8.32
CA HIS A 143 -22.29 -4.19 -8.64
C HIS A 143 -23.14 -3.81 -7.40
N SER A 144 -22.51 -3.23 -6.38
CA SER A 144 -23.15 -2.88 -5.10
C SER A 144 -23.64 -1.43 -5.11
N LEU A 145 -24.80 -1.22 -5.74
CA LEU A 145 -25.41 0.12 -5.84
C LEU A 145 -25.73 0.72 -4.47
N LEU A 146 -26.21 -0.10 -3.54
CA LEU A 146 -26.59 0.36 -2.20
C LEU A 146 -25.39 0.92 -1.43
N ASN A 147 -24.26 0.21 -1.45
CA ASN A 147 -23.03 0.68 -0.79
C ASN A 147 -22.51 1.96 -1.47
N GLY A 148 -22.57 2.02 -2.80
CA GLY A 148 -22.20 3.23 -3.54
C GLY A 148 -23.05 4.45 -3.16
N MET A 149 -24.37 4.25 -3.00
CA MET A 149 -25.28 5.30 -2.53
C MET A 149 -24.99 5.71 -1.09
N GLU A 150 -24.67 4.76 -0.21
CA GLU A 150 -24.32 5.05 1.17
C GLU A 150 -23.05 5.90 1.26
N ILE A 151 -21.98 5.48 0.60
CA ILE A 151 -20.71 6.22 0.55
C ILE A 151 -20.93 7.61 -0.04
N HIS A 152 -21.70 7.72 -1.11
CA HIS A 152 -22.06 9.01 -1.71
C HIS A 152 -22.78 9.94 -0.71
N CYS A 153 -23.76 9.42 0.05
CA CYS A 153 -24.43 10.17 1.10
C CYS A 153 -23.47 10.57 2.22
N GLN A 154 -22.54 9.69 2.62
CA GLN A 154 -21.52 9.99 3.62
C GLN A 154 -20.60 11.14 3.17
N VAL A 155 -20.19 11.15 1.89
CA VAL A 155 -19.37 12.21 1.29
C VAL A 155 -20.07 13.56 1.35
N ILE A 156 -21.35 13.62 0.94
CA ILE A 156 -22.16 14.84 0.96
C ILE A 156 -22.31 15.36 2.40
N ARG A 157 -22.68 14.48 3.34
CA ARG A 157 -22.90 14.87 4.75
C ARG A 157 -21.65 15.36 5.45
N ARG A 158 -20.48 14.83 5.09
CA ARG A 158 -19.19 15.20 5.68
C ARG A 158 -18.54 16.41 5.02
N GLY A 159 -19.13 16.93 3.94
CA GLY A 159 -18.64 18.12 3.24
C GLY A 159 -17.23 17.93 2.68
N PHE A 160 -16.90 16.75 2.16
CA PHE A 160 -15.61 16.52 1.50
C PHE A 160 -15.49 17.49 0.31
N GLN A 161 -14.75 18.58 0.52
CA GLN A 161 -14.41 19.51 -0.54
C GLN A 161 -13.36 18.84 -1.43
N LEU A 162 -13.63 18.86 -2.73
CA LEU A 162 -12.74 18.36 -3.77
C LEU A 162 -11.60 19.37 -3.95
N ASP A 163 -10.62 19.34 -3.06
CA ASP A 163 -9.33 20.00 -3.28
C ASP A 163 -8.39 19.10 -4.10
#